data_AF-A0A1C5VK57-F1
#
_entry.id   AF-A0A1C5VK57-F1
#
_cell.length_a   1.000
_cell.length_b   1.000
_cell.length_c   1.000
_cell.angle_alpha   90.00
_cell.angle_beta   90.00
_cell.angle_gamma   90.00
#
_symmetry.space_group_name_H-M   'P 1'
#
loop_
_entity.id
_entity.type
_entity.pdbx_description
1 polymer ?
#
loop_
_entity_poly.entity_id
_entity_poly.type
_entity_poly.pdbx_seq_one_letter_code
_entity_poly.pdbx_strand_id
1 'polypeptide(L)' 'MSPRTGRPTSKNPKNVEIKARINEETARRLLAYCEKLGKTRTEVIREGIERILQDEAEEKK' A
#
# COMPACT_ATOMS: atom_id res chain seq x y z
N MET A 1 38.30 17.08 -9.27
CA MET A 1 37.14 17.31 -8.40
C MET A 1 36.34 16.03 -8.34
N SER A 2 36.25 15.42 -7.15
CA SER A 2 35.46 14.19 -6.96
C SER A 2 34.00 14.44 -7.35
N PRO A 3 33.36 13.51 -8.08
CA PRO A 3 31.99 13.68 -8.52
C PRO A 3 31.11 13.84 -7.29
N ARG A 4 30.31 14.92 -7.26
CA ARG A 4 29.29 15.17 -6.24
C ARG A 4 28.39 13.94 -6.19
N THR A 5 28.58 13.09 -5.19
CA THR A 5 27.77 11.89 -5.01
C THR A 5 26.37 12.38 -4.70
N GLY A 6 25.48 12.32 -5.70
CA GLY A 6 24.08 12.67 -5.52
C GLY A 6 23.38 11.71 -4.57
N ARG A 7 22.06 11.85 -4.42
CA ARG A 7 21.26 10.90 -3.64
C ARG A 7 21.49 9.49 -4.20
N PRO A 8 21.99 8.53 -3.41
CA PRO A 8 22.20 7.17 -3.89
C PRO A 8 20.90 6.63 -4.47
N THR A 9 20.96 6.09 -5.68
CA THR A 9 19.81 5.52 -6.36
C THR A 9 19.29 4.35 -5.54
N SER A 10 18.17 4.56 -4.84
CA SER A 10 17.48 3.49 -4.14
C SER A 10 17.03 2.47 -5.18
N LYS A 11 17.40 1.19 -5.00
CA LYS A 11 17.10 0.13 -5.98
C LYS A 11 15.60 -0.12 -6.16
N ASN A 12 14.78 0.14 -5.14
CA ASN A 12 13.32 0.02 -5.19
C ASN A 12 12.65 1.23 -4.53
N PRO A 13 12.55 2.37 -5.24
CA PRO A 13 11.80 3.50 -4.74
C PRO A 13 10.30 3.17 -4.78
N LYS A 14 9.56 3.49 -3.71
CA LYS A 14 8.10 3.38 -3.66
C LYS A 14 7.48 4.51 -4.50
N ASN A 15 7.61 4.41 -5.82
CA ASN A 15 7.23 5.46 -6.77
C ASN A 15 5.80 5.38 -7.29
N VAL A 16 5.06 4.31 -6.96
CA VAL A 16 3.70 4.13 -7.46
C VAL A 16 2.72 4.80 -6.48
N GLU A 17 2.15 5.92 -6.89
CA GLU A 17 0.99 6.53 -6.23
C GLU A 17 -0.30 5.87 -6.71
N ILE A 18 -1.15 5.44 -5.77
CA ILE A 18 -2.48 4.92 -6.06
C ILE A 18 -3.49 5.98 -5.62
N LYS A 19 -4.20 6.57 -6.59
CA LYS A 19 -5.30 7.52 -6.35
C LYS A 19 -6.61 6.82 -6.65
N ALA A 20 -7.31 6.40 -5.61
CA ALA A 20 -8.63 5.77 -5.74
C ALA A 20 -9.71 6.66 -5.14
N ARG A 21 -10.82 6.84 -5.87
CA ARG A 21 -12.05 7.39 -5.30
C ARG A 21 -12.84 6.24 -4.69
N ILE A 22 -13.21 6.40 -3.43
CA ILE A 22 -14.02 5.43 -2.70
C ILE A 22 -15.22 6.12 -2.08
N ASN A 23 -16.27 5.36 -1.83
CA ASN A 23 -17.47 5.85 -1.17
C ASN A 23 -17.19 6.14 0.32
N GLU A 24 -18.01 7.01 0.93
CA GLU A 24 -17.86 7.38 2.33
C GLU A 24 -18.01 6.20 3.30
N GLU A 25 -18.88 5.24 2.97
CA GLU A 25 -19.05 4.05 3.80
C GLU A 25 -17.79 3.19 3.81
N THR A 26 -17.16 3.01 2.65
CA THR A 26 -15.90 2.27 2.52
C THR A 26 -14.77 2.99 3.25
N ALA A 27 -14.73 4.32 3.18
CA ALA A 27 -13.78 5.13 3.93
C ALA A 27 -13.96 4.98 5.45
N ARG A 28 -15.20 5.00 5.95
CA ARG A 28 -15.51 4.77 7.38
C ARG A 28 -15.08 3.38 7.83
N ARG A 29 -15.38 2.35 7.05
CA ARG A 29 -14.94 0.97 7.33
C ARG A 29 -13.41 0.86 7.39
N LEU A 30 -12.73 1.50 6.44
CA LEU A 30 -11.26 1.50 6.39
C LEU A 30 -10.65 2.22 7.60
N LEU A 31 -11.21 3.36 8.02
CA LEU A 31 -10.78 4.07 9.22
C LEU A 31 -10.96 3.22 10.48
N ALA A 32 -12.13 2.62 10.66
CA ALA A 32 -12.38 1.75 11.81
C ALA A 32 -11.43 0.55 11.85
N TYR A 33 -11.07 0.00 10.69
CA TYR A 33 -10.11 -1.08 10.58
C TYR A 33 -8.67 -0.61 10.90
N CYS A 34 -8.28 0.58 10.42
CA CYS A 34 -7.00 1.19 10.76
C CYS A 34 -6.86 1.42 12.27
N GLU A 35 -7.90 1.95 12.92
CA GLU A 35 -7.93 2.19 14.36
C GLU A 35 -7.81 0.89 15.17
N LYS A 36 -8.55 -0.16 14.78
CA LYS A 36 -8.48 -1.46 15.45
C LYS A 36 -7.10 -2.11 15.40
N LEU A 37 -6.37 -1.93 14.30
CA LEU A 37 -5.07 -2.55 14.09
C LEU A 37 -3.89 -1.63 14.41
N GLY A 38 -4.13 -0.35 14.69
CA GLY A 38 -3.09 0.65 14.89
C GLY A 38 -2.20 0.87 13.65
N LYS A 39 -2.70 0.58 12.45
CA LYS A 39 -1.96 0.67 11.19
C LYS A 39 -2.31 1.92 10.42
N THR A 40 -1.39 2.36 9.55
CA THR A 40 -1.67 3.45 8.63
C THR A 40 -2.59 3.01 7.50
N ARG A 41 -3.36 3.95 6.94
CA ARG A 41 -4.26 3.69 5.80
C ARG A 41 -3.51 3.00 4.63
N THR A 42 -2.27 3.41 4.41
CA THR A 42 -1.43 2.89 3.32
C THR A 42 -1.01 1.43 3.55
N GLU A 43 -0.75 1.04 4.80
CA GLU A 43 -0.41 -0.35 5.15
C GLU A 43 -1.63 -1.26 5.01
N VAL A 44 -2.79 -0.81 5.49
CA VAL A 44 -4.05 -1.55 5.34
C VAL A 44 -4.38 -1.82 3.87
N ILE A 45 -4.19 -0.83 3.00
CA ILE A 45 -4.43 -1.00 1.56
C ILE A 45 -3.45 -2.01 0.95
N ARG A 46 -2.16 -1.98 1.34
CA ARG A 46 -1.17 -2.95 0.85
C ARG A 46 -1.50 -4.37 1.28
N GLU A 47 -1.81 -4.57 2.55
CA GLU A 47 -2.21 -5.89 3.07
C GLU A 47 -3.50 -6.38 2.42
N GLY A 48 -4.45 -5.47 2.15
CA GLY A 48 -5.67 -5.81 1.43
C GLY A 48 -5.39 -6.32 0.01
N ILE A 49 -4.49 -5.65 -0.72
CA ILE A 49 -4.08 -6.09 -2.08
C ILE A 49 -3.36 -7.43 -2.03
N GLU A 50 -2.42 -7.62 -1.10
CA GLU A 50 -1.69 -8.89 -0.94
C GLU A 50 -2.63 -10.05 -0.61
N ARG A 51 -3.62 -9.84 0.26
CA ARG A 51 -4.64 -10.85 0.57
C ARG A 51 -5.48 -11.22 -0.63
N ILE A 52 -6.01 -10.23 -1.37
CA ILE A 52 -6.82 -10.51 -2.58
C ILE A 52 -6.00 -11.28 -3.61
N LEU A 53 -4.73 -10.91 -3.82
CA LEU A 53 -3.83 -11.62 -4.72
C LEU A 53 -3.53 -13.05 -4.26
N GLN A 54 -3.42 -13.26 -2.95
CA GLN A 54 -3.23 -14.60 -2.37
C GLN A 54 -4.50 -15.45 -2.56
N ASP A 55 -5.67 -14.90 -2.23
CA ASP A 55 -6.96 -15.57 -2.38
C ASP A 55 -7.22 -15.94 -3.86
N GLU A 56 -6.96 -15.02 -4.80
CA GLU A 56 -7.06 -15.30 -6.25
C GLU A 56 -6.05 -16.35 -6.73
N ALA A 57 -4.86 -16.41 -6.13
CA ALA A 57 -3.86 -17.41 -6.46
C ALA A 57 -4.22 -18.79 -5.91
N GLU A 58 -4.96 -18.85 -4.80
CA GLU A 58 -5.48 -20.08 -4.21
C GLU A 58 -6.70 -20.60 -4.97
N GLU A 59 -7.59 -19.73 -5.48
CA GLU A 59 -8.75 -20.14 -6.30
C GLU A 59 -8.39 -20.71 -7.68
N LYS A 60 -7.21 -20.38 -8.22
CA LYS A 60 -6.74 -20.89 -9.51
C LYS A 60 -5.98 -22.22 -9.41
N LYS A 61 -5.96 -22.83 -8.24
CA LYS A 61 -5.22 -24.07 -7.95
C LYS A 61 -6.17 -25.26 -7.82
#